data_AF-A0A416U1Y5-F1
#
_entry.id   AF-A0A416U1Y5-F1
#
_cell.length_a   1.000
_cell.length_b   1.000
_cell.length_c   1.000
_cell.angle_alpha   90.00
_cell.angle_beta   90.00
_cell.angle_gamma   90.00
#
_symmetry.space_group_name_H-M   'P 1'
#
loop_
_entity.id
_entity.type
_entity.pdbx_description
1 polymer ?
#
loop_
_entity_poly.entity_id
_entity_poly.type
_entity_poly.pdbx_seq_one_letter_code
_entity_poly.pdbx_strand_id
1 'polypeptide(L)'
;MEVLANTEYQDVYRIVDGVLLIVNKFKRIIYDEDKYFRVSFSKAKLKSYNKGCQKWLKVLKEDYYDAYSNITVPKGTVLYQDYPIKLSNVYKYEVKTTGTSFSGNYSTVKSIINDIREVIDCNEFKDVACYINAKDGEK
;
A
#
# COMPACT_ATOMS: atom_id res chain seq x y z
N MET A 1 8.20 12.39 -10.18
CA MET A 1 7.77 11.53 -9.06
C MET A 1 7.45 12.36 -7.82
N GLU A 2 6.38 12.02 -7.11
CA GLU A 2 5.90 12.65 -5.86
C GLU A 2 5.53 11.55 -4.85
N VAL A 3 5.87 11.73 -3.57
CA VAL A 3 5.45 10.82 -2.48
C VAL A 3 4.09 11.27 -1.95
N LEU A 4 3.05 10.47 -2.19
CA LEU A 4 1.68 10.74 -1.71
C LEU A 4 1.44 10.18 -0.30
N ALA A 5 2.10 9.07 0.03
CA ALA A 5 2.07 8.47 1.36
C ALA A 5 3.37 7.70 1.60
N ASN A 6 3.91 7.82 2.81
CA ASN A 6 4.97 6.96 3.33
C ASN A 6 4.57 6.56 4.77
N THR A 7 4.12 5.33 4.96
CA THR A 7 3.49 4.89 6.23
C THR A 7 3.89 3.47 6.57
N GLU A 8 3.64 3.00 7.79
CA GLU A 8 4.02 1.64 8.19
C GLU A 8 3.45 0.54 7.28
N TYR A 9 2.20 0.69 6.82
CA TYR A 9 1.50 -0.32 6.03
C TYR A 9 1.58 -0.09 4.53
N GLN A 10 1.67 1.15 4.06
CA GLN A 10 1.60 1.41 2.62
C GLN A 10 2.32 2.70 2.24
N ASP A 11 3.11 2.59 1.17
CA ASP A 11 3.67 3.75 0.47
C ASP A 11 2.96 3.92 -0.87
N VAL A 12 2.76 5.17 -1.28
CA VAL A 12 2.11 5.52 -2.54
C VAL A 12 2.93 6.61 -3.21
N TYR A 13 3.41 6.33 -4.40
CA TYR A 13 4.19 7.25 -5.23
C TYR A 13 3.38 7.59 -6.47
N ARG A 14 3.25 8.88 -6.78
CA ARG A 14 2.82 9.32 -8.10
C ARG A 14 4.07 9.39 -8.97
N ILE A 15 4.19 8.46 -9.91
CA ILE A 15 5.34 8.42 -10.83
C ILE A 15 5.22 9.59 -11.80
N VAL A 16 4.08 9.62 -12.50
CA VAL A 16 3.60 10.72 -13.34
C VAL A 16 2.08 10.86 -13.14
N ASP A 17 1.46 11.89 -13.71
CA ASP A 17 0.01 11.98 -13.63
C ASP A 17 -0.67 10.76 -14.26
N GLY A 18 -1.67 10.22 -13.58
CA GLY A 18 -2.34 8.99 -13.98
C GLY A 18 -1.59 7.68 -13.73
N VAL A 19 -0.35 7.68 -13.19
CA VAL A 19 0.40 6.46 -12.86
C VAL A 19 0.88 6.48 -11.41
N LEU A 20 0.41 5.50 -10.63
CA LEU A 20 0.79 5.30 -9.23
C LEU A 20 1.58 4.00 -9.07
N LEU A 21 2.60 4.04 -8.23
CA LEU A 21 3.22 2.86 -7.63
C LEU A 21 2.77 2.75 -6.18
N ILE A 22 2.21 1.60 -5.82
CA ILE A 22 1.81 1.28 -4.44
C ILE A 22 2.71 0.18 -3.90
N VAL A 23 3.26 0.40 -2.72
CA VAL A 23 4.06 -0.59 -1.98
C VAL A 23 3.27 -1.02 -0.75
N ASN A 24 2.71 -2.22 -0.77
CA ASN A 24 1.99 -2.81 0.36
C ASN A 24 2.98 -3.55 1.26
N LYS A 25 3.10 -3.13 2.53
CA LYS A 25 4.05 -3.64 3.52
C LYS A 25 3.39 -4.57 4.54
N PHE A 26 2.41 -5.33 4.07
CA PHE A 26 1.56 -6.16 4.92
C PHE A 26 1.14 -7.47 4.26
N LYS A 27 0.68 -8.39 5.10
CA LYS A 27 0.00 -9.61 4.69
C LYS A 27 -1.30 -9.77 5.49
N ARG A 28 -2.23 -10.53 4.93
CA ARG A 28 -3.49 -10.86 5.62
C ARG A 28 -3.22 -11.73 6.85
N ILE A 29 -4.02 -11.54 7.89
CA ILE A 29 -4.06 -12.42 9.05
C ILE A 29 -4.92 -13.64 8.69
N ILE A 30 -4.42 -14.82 9.01
CA ILE A 30 -5.14 -16.09 8.90
C ILE A 30 -5.72 -16.38 10.28
N TYR A 31 -7.02 -16.70 10.34
CA TYR A 31 -7.73 -16.94 11.61
C TYR A 31 -7.97 -18.42 11.88
N ASP A 32 -8.21 -19.23 10.85
CA ASP A 32 -8.49 -20.66 10.97
C ASP A 32 -8.07 -21.38 9.68
N GLU A 33 -7.36 -22.52 9.78
CA GLU A 33 -6.96 -23.45 8.70
C GLU A 33 -6.91 -22.82 7.28
N ASP A 34 -6.10 -21.77 7.10
CA ASP A 34 -5.89 -21.03 5.84
C ASP A 34 -7.06 -20.20 5.27
N LYS A 35 -8.13 -20.03 6.03
CA LYS A 35 -9.23 -19.12 5.69
C LYS A 35 -8.93 -17.70 6.18
N TYR A 36 -8.93 -16.79 5.22
CA TYR A 36 -8.96 -15.36 5.52
C TYR A 36 -10.35 -14.96 6.03
N PHE A 37 -10.37 -14.28 7.16
CA PHE A 37 -11.58 -13.68 7.71
C PHE A 37 -11.84 -12.30 7.10
N ARG A 38 -13.06 -12.02 6.66
CA ARG A 38 -13.49 -10.68 6.26
C ARG A 38 -14.30 -10.04 7.37
N VAL A 39 -13.92 -8.84 7.76
CA VAL A 39 -14.75 -7.96 8.58
C VAL A 39 -15.92 -7.46 7.73
N SER A 40 -17.13 -7.53 8.26
CA SER A 40 -18.31 -7.03 7.55
C SER A 40 -18.31 -5.50 7.52
N PHE A 41 -18.19 -4.90 6.33
CA PHE A 41 -18.17 -3.45 6.18
C PHE A 41 -19.45 -2.76 6.68
N SER A 42 -20.62 -3.41 6.58
CA SER A 42 -21.89 -2.85 7.05
C SER A 42 -22.04 -2.85 8.58
N LYS A 43 -21.28 -3.68 9.28
CA LYS A 43 -21.35 -3.81 10.74
C LYS A 43 -20.19 -3.11 11.46
N ALA A 44 -19.03 -3.01 10.83
CA ALA A 44 -17.83 -2.47 11.46
C ALA A 44 -17.75 -0.95 11.42
N LYS A 45 -17.30 -0.32 12.51
CA LYS A 45 -16.94 1.11 12.53
C LYS A 45 -15.50 1.30 12.06
N LEU A 46 -15.36 1.85 10.86
CA LEU A 46 -14.07 2.02 10.19
C LEU A 46 -13.73 3.50 9.97
N LYS A 47 -12.44 3.80 9.88
CA LYS A 47 -11.92 5.04 9.26
C LYS A 47 -10.82 4.70 8.26
N SER A 48 -10.58 5.59 7.30
CA SER A 48 -9.37 5.53 6.47
C SER A 48 -8.13 5.53 7.35
N TYR A 49 -7.12 4.73 6.98
CA TYR A 49 -5.91 4.58 7.76
C TYR A 49 -5.07 5.87 7.80
N ASN A 50 -4.73 6.41 6.63
CA ASN A 50 -3.99 7.67 6.50
C ASN A 50 -4.35 8.37 5.18
N LYS A 51 -4.11 9.69 5.10
CA LYS A 51 -4.23 10.47 3.87
C LYS A 51 -3.20 9.97 2.84
N GLY A 52 -3.59 9.93 1.57
CA GLY A 52 -2.71 9.49 0.47
C GLY A 52 -2.62 7.98 0.28
N CYS A 53 -2.91 7.17 1.30
CA CYS A 53 -3.05 5.72 1.15
C CYS A 53 -4.28 5.36 0.30
N GLN A 54 -4.30 4.14 -0.23
CA GLN A 54 -5.46 3.59 -0.92
C GLN A 54 -6.69 3.57 0.00
N LYS A 55 -7.85 3.93 -0.56
CA LYS A 55 -9.16 3.97 0.15
C LYS A 55 -9.56 2.66 0.85
N TRP A 56 -8.98 1.54 0.41
CA TRP A 56 -9.24 0.21 0.95
C TRP A 56 -8.45 -0.08 2.23
N LEU A 57 -7.44 0.74 2.55
CA LEU A 57 -6.67 0.66 3.78
C LEU A 57 -7.40 1.43 4.88
N LYS A 58 -7.97 0.68 5.83
CA LYS A 58 -8.83 1.21 6.89
C LYS A 58 -8.36 0.72 8.25
N VAL A 59 -8.84 1.33 9.33
CA VAL A 59 -8.60 0.88 10.69
C VAL A 59 -9.90 0.83 11.49
N LEU A 60 -10.04 -0.21 12.31
CA LEU A 60 -11.18 -0.39 13.21
C LEU A 60 -11.19 0.67 14.33
N LYS A 61 -12.35 1.29 14.56
CA LYS A 61 -12.57 2.26 15.64
C LYS A 61 -12.97 1.62 16.97
N GLU A 62 -13.43 0.38 16.94
CA GLU A 62 -13.84 -0.43 18.09
C GLU A 62 -13.60 -1.91 17.79
N ASP A 63 -13.71 -2.75 18.80
CA ASP A 63 -13.63 -4.20 18.64
C ASP A 63 -14.79 -4.66 17.75
N TYR A 64 -14.49 -5.56 16.81
CA TYR A 64 -15.47 -6.17 15.94
C TYR A 64 -15.65 -7.64 16.32
N TYR A 65 -16.88 -8.03 16.65
CA TYR A 65 -17.23 -9.41 16.95
C TYR A 65 -18.14 -9.99 15.86
N ASP A 66 -17.77 -11.16 15.35
CA ASP A 66 -18.59 -11.93 14.44
C ASP A 66 -19.07 -13.22 15.11
N ALA A 67 -20.38 -13.30 15.36
CA ALA A 67 -20.99 -14.42 16.06
C ALA A 67 -20.99 -15.73 15.25
N TYR A 68 -20.93 -15.65 13.91
CA TYR A 68 -20.97 -16.85 13.06
C TYR A 68 -19.63 -17.59 13.08
N SER A 69 -18.53 -16.85 12.93
CA SER A 69 -17.18 -17.40 13.01
C SER A 69 -16.62 -17.45 14.44
N ASN A 70 -17.33 -16.87 15.42
CA ASN A 70 -16.86 -16.69 16.79
C ASN A 70 -15.48 -16.00 16.85
N ILE A 71 -15.28 -14.99 15.99
CA ILE A 71 -14.01 -14.26 15.88
C ILE A 71 -14.19 -12.85 16.42
N THR A 72 -13.21 -12.42 17.24
CA THR A 72 -13.07 -11.03 17.66
C THR A 72 -11.85 -10.40 16.99
N VAL A 73 -12.04 -9.25 16.34
CA VAL A 73 -10.97 -8.44 15.76
C VAL A 73 -10.82 -7.15 16.60
N PRO A 74 -9.67 -6.93 17.25
CA PRO A 74 -9.49 -5.79 18.13
C PRO A 74 -9.56 -4.43 17.43
N LYS A 75 -10.02 -3.41 18.16
CA LYS A 75 -9.88 -2.00 17.83
C LYS A 75 -8.44 -1.68 17.42
N GLY A 76 -8.28 -0.82 16.43
CA GLY A 76 -6.95 -0.45 15.93
C GLY A 76 -6.37 -1.44 14.92
N THR A 77 -6.99 -2.61 14.70
CA THR A 77 -6.59 -3.51 13.62
C THR A 77 -6.77 -2.83 12.27
N VAL A 78 -5.72 -2.84 11.47
CA VAL A 78 -5.73 -2.33 10.10
C VAL A 78 -6.32 -3.40 9.17
N LEU A 79 -7.14 -2.97 8.23
CA LEU A 79 -7.78 -3.80 7.23
C LEU A 79 -7.38 -3.35 5.82
N TYR A 80 -7.21 -4.30 4.89
CA TYR A 80 -7.12 -4.02 3.45
C TYR A 80 -8.17 -4.85 2.71
N GLN A 81 -9.06 -4.16 1.98
CA GLN A 81 -10.24 -4.80 1.35
C GLN A 81 -11.05 -5.62 2.36
N ASP A 82 -11.24 -5.04 3.55
CA ASP A 82 -11.99 -5.60 4.68
C ASP A 82 -11.37 -6.85 5.32
N TYR A 83 -10.17 -7.27 4.89
CA TYR A 83 -9.40 -8.32 5.55
C TYR A 83 -8.46 -7.72 6.61
N PRO A 84 -8.41 -8.27 7.83
CA PRO A 84 -7.37 -7.92 8.79
C PRO A 84 -5.98 -8.21 8.25
N ILE A 85 -5.06 -7.27 8.47
CA ILE A 85 -3.69 -7.35 7.99
C ILE A 85 -2.69 -7.09 9.12
N LYS A 86 -1.50 -7.64 8.96
CA LYS A 86 -0.34 -7.36 9.81
C LYS A 86 0.87 -7.00 8.95
N LEU A 87 1.82 -6.27 9.52
CA LEU A 87 3.06 -5.90 8.84
C LEU A 87 3.79 -7.15 8.33
N SER A 88 4.47 -6.98 7.20
CA SER A 88 5.19 -8.03 6.49
C SER A 88 6.46 -7.45 5.92
N ASN A 89 7.59 -8.15 6.06
CA ASN A 89 8.83 -7.79 5.39
C ASN A 89 8.88 -8.25 3.93
N VAL A 90 7.88 -9.02 3.48
CA VAL A 90 7.67 -9.34 2.07
C VAL A 90 6.67 -8.34 1.52
N TYR A 91 7.15 -7.36 0.77
CA TYR A 91 6.35 -6.29 0.21
C TYR A 91 5.70 -6.72 -1.11
N LYS A 92 4.51 -6.19 -1.40
CA LYS A 92 3.82 -6.37 -2.68
C LYS A 92 3.71 -5.04 -3.40
N TYR A 93 4.12 -5.03 -4.67
CA TYR A 93 4.13 -3.84 -5.51
C TYR A 93 2.95 -3.89 -6.49
N GLU A 94 2.22 -2.78 -6.61
CA GLU A 94 1.13 -2.63 -7.58
C GLU A 94 1.37 -1.34 -8.39
N VAL A 95 1.37 -1.44 -9.71
CA VAL A 95 1.29 -0.26 -10.59
C VAL A 95 -0.18 -0.05 -10.93
N LYS A 96 -0.70 1.15 -10.68
CA LYS A 96 -2.08 1.52 -11.02
C LYS A 96 -2.08 2.68 -11.99
N THR A 97 -2.91 2.55 -13.01
CA THR A 97 -3.14 3.58 -14.02
C THR A 97 -4.57 4.09 -13.92
N THR A 98 -4.81 5.37 -14.22
CA THR A 98 -6.17 5.92 -14.37
C THR A 98 -6.85 5.40 -15.64
N GLY A 99 -6.07 5.12 -16.69
CA GLY A 99 -6.49 4.40 -17.89
C GLY A 99 -6.22 2.90 -17.81
N THR A 100 -6.36 2.21 -18.94
CA THR A 100 -6.04 0.78 -19.08
C THR A 100 -4.54 0.49 -19.13
N SER A 101 -3.74 1.49 -19.49
CA SER A 101 -2.27 1.42 -19.58
C SER A 101 -1.66 2.82 -19.46
N PHE A 102 -0.35 2.88 -19.20
CA PHE A 102 0.46 4.06 -19.50
C PHE A 102 1.13 3.85 -20.86
N SER A 103 1.17 4.89 -21.71
CA SER A 103 1.69 4.81 -23.06
C SER A 103 2.38 6.11 -23.46
N GLY A 104 3.18 6.05 -24.54
CA GLY A 104 3.95 7.18 -25.03
C GLY A 104 5.05 6.72 -25.99
N ASN A 105 5.92 7.64 -26.38
CA ASN A 105 7.13 7.27 -27.12
C ASN A 105 8.13 6.50 -26.23
N TYR A 106 9.20 6.00 -26.84
CA TYR A 106 10.26 5.27 -26.15
C TYR A 106 10.75 5.98 -24.88
N SER A 107 11.06 7.28 -24.99
CA SER A 107 11.60 8.06 -23.88
C SER A 107 10.63 8.18 -22.71
N THR A 108 9.35 8.43 -22.99
CA THR A 108 8.29 8.54 -21.97
C THR A 108 8.11 7.21 -21.22
N VAL A 109 7.93 6.11 -21.96
CA VAL A 109 7.69 4.79 -21.35
C VAL A 109 8.92 4.33 -20.55
N LYS A 110 10.13 4.54 -21.10
CA LYS A 110 11.38 4.21 -20.41
C LYS A 110 11.54 5.00 -19.11
N SER A 111 11.21 6.30 -19.10
CA SER A 111 11.29 7.12 -17.90
C SER A 111 10.36 6.60 -16.80
N ILE A 112 9.10 6.29 -17.13
CA ILE A 112 8.13 5.77 -16.15
C ILE A 112 8.63 4.44 -15.54
N ILE A 113 9.15 3.54 -16.37
CA ILE A 113 9.68 2.25 -15.92
C ILE A 113 10.92 2.44 -15.03
N ASN A 114 11.82 3.36 -15.39
CA ASN A 114 13.01 3.67 -14.59
C ASN A 114 12.64 4.24 -13.22
N ASP A 115 11.71 5.19 -13.14
CA ASP A 115 11.25 5.76 -11.87
C ASP A 115 10.61 4.68 -10.97
N ILE A 116 9.81 3.77 -11.55
CA ILE A 116 9.23 2.63 -10.81
C ILE A 116 10.33 1.73 -10.27
N ARG A 117 11.32 1.39 -11.12
CA ARG A 117 12.45 0.55 -10.74
C ARG A 117 13.25 1.18 -9.61
N GLU A 118 13.56 2.47 -9.70
CA GLU A 118 14.32 3.20 -8.67
C GLU A 118 13.67 3.05 -7.29
N VAL A 119 12.34 3.22 -7.19
CA VAL A 119 11.62 3.03 -5.92
C VAL A 119 11.68 1.58 -5.42
N ILE A 120 11.58 0.60 -6.31
CA ILE A 120 11.63 -0.82 -5.93
C ILE A 120 13.03 -1.17 -5.41
N ASP A 121 14.07 -0.78 -6.15
CA ASP A 121 15.48 -1.02 -5.79
C ASP A 121 15.77 -0.38 -4.42
N CYS A 122 15.34 0.88 -4.19
CA CYS A 122 15.50 1.55 -2.89
C CYS A 122 14.81 0.83 -1.71
N ASN A 123 13.75 0.06 -1.96
CA ASN A 123 13.06 -0.71 -0.93
C ASN A 123 13.74 -2.07 -0.65
N GLU A 124 14.40 -2.65 -1.66
CA GLU A 124 15.21 -3.87 -1.51
C GLU A 124 16.47 -3.58 -0.69
N PHE A 125 17.04 -2.37 -0.82
CA PHE A 125 18.21 -1.89 -0.07
C PHE A 125 17.82 -1.06 1.17
N LYS A 126 16.99 -1.61 2.06
CA LYS A 126 16.84 -1.07 3.43
C LYS A 126 18.08 -1.24 4.32
N ASP A 127 19.25 -1.47 3.72
CA ASP A 127 20.52 -0.98 4.21
C ASP A 127 21.07 0.05 3.21
N VAL A 128 21.17 1.30 3.67
CA VAL A 128 21.93 2.44 3.11
C VAL A 128 21.24 3.34 2.05
N ALA A 129 20.62 4.41 2.56
CA ALA A 129 20.79 5.80 2.07
C ALA A 129 20.27 6.25 0.68
N CYS A 130 19.11 5.79 0.18
CA CYS A 130 18.61 6.30 -1.11
C CYS A 130 17.69 7.55 -1.08
N TYR A 131 17.75 8.39 -0.05
CA TYR A 131 17.01 9.69 -0.07
C TYR A 131 17.90 10.93 0.07
N ILE A 132 19.21 10.81 -0.13
CA ILE A 132 20.10 11.96 -0.25
C ILE A 132 20.83 11.82 -1.59
N ASN A 133 20.65 12.80 -2.48
CA ASN A 133 21.27 12.97 -3.81
C ASN A 133 20.48 12.49 -5.02
N ALA A 134 19.29 13.06 -5.24
CA ALA A 134 18.83 13.31 -6.60
C ALA A 134 17.96 14.56 -6.59
N LYS A 135 18.57 15.75 -6.69
CA LYS A 135 18.04 17.02 -7.27
C LYS A 135 18.86 18.28 -6.95
N ASP A 136 20.00 18.21 -6.26
CA ASP A 136 20.93 19.34 -6.16
C ASP A 136 22.28 18.98 -6.79
N GLY A 137 22.42 19.33 -8.07
CA GLY A 137 23.64 19.05 -8.83
C GLY A 137 23.63 19.59 -10.27
N GLU A 138 22.90 20.67 -10.53
CA GLU A 138 23.20 21.55 -11.66
C GLU A 138 23.48 22.94 -11.11
N LYS A 139 24.77 23.26 -10.99
CA LYS A 139 25.36 24.58 -11.18
C LYS A 139 26.86 24.41 -11.46
#